data_AF-A0A949XAV3-F1
#
_entry.id   AF-A0A949XAV3-F1
#
_cell.length_a   1.000
_cell.length_b   1.000
_cell.length_c   1.000
_cell.angle_alpha   90.00
_cell.angle_beta   90.00
_cell.angle_gamma   90.00
#
_symmetry.space_group_name_H-M   'P 1'
#
loop_
_entity.id
_entity.type
_entity.pdbx_description
1 polymer ?
#
loop_
_entity_poly.entity_id
_entity_poly.type
_entity_poly.pdbx_seq_one_letter_code
_entity_poly.pdbx_strand_id
1 'polypeptide(L)'
;MSRTTKCRRHGNDSAVTSTNCAAVLSFDEGLLVELRELCAQSLETTYRRKLEAVALLLQQSDQRTIEHRAKASLRTVQRWSKRARRFGCGALRGRAHAQQTSKLSDEWRTRLAADLQRPPVSLGYAQSHWTAALLLTHIRENYGVTFSLRHCRRLLSALGVAERPASAAARETRRLAESTTAAHQELIVSHPMGDYARKRRALVGIKRLASLGMPLQPFAYTLFDLVHDAVPYDEASPGLAATSNEGSRWIVRDFDYERWFPQVQKYLLDASPEISGFRPPSLLPQNPRTVLRHEEIVCPNYYRSEGYNEFFRSMEMHHGLLTLLRDEHGSFLGYYPIFRSERMKPFSRDEVSFLEVAAADIARGVSTAGLVAFQPADEDCFEPFRQVPLGIVVMDRTGRVLSLNKAANALFRQFAIYDNWGTRVAANGGLSAALRYIARQLRAIFGNRDETSIEAGQPVVRIYSHRSGAILRLRGLISDLGENGGHFTVLIELGETESLLRLRLSSRYQLSRRQAELLMLLRRGINNKEIAERLDAGRLALKSSLRELRLKLALSDRTSLREFARVISPYSMSAPPPR
;
A
#
# COMPACT_ATOMS: atom_id res chain seq x y z
N MET A 1 -62.71 7.16 -5.77
CA MET A 1 -63.69 7.50 -4.70
C MET A 1 -63.37 6.64 -3.48
N SER A 2 -63.71 7.09 -2.25
CA SER A 2 -63.54 6.38 -0.94
C SER A 2 -62.09 5.94 -0.59
N ARG A 3 -61.39 6.37 0.47
CA ARG A 3 -61.70 6.58 1.91
C ARG A 3 -62.25 5.35 2.64
N THR A 4 -61.45 4.77 3.54
CA THR A 4 -61.63 4.63 5.03
C THR A 4 -60.54 3.67 5.60
N THR A 5 -60.26 3.50 6.90
CA THR A 5 -60.12 4.39 8.09
C THR A 5 -59.38 3.58 9.20
N LYS A 6 -58.71 4.24 10.17
CA LYS A 6 -58.04 3.59 11.33
C LYS A 6 -59.00 2.85 12.28
N CYS A 7 -58.46 1.90 13.06
CA CYS A 7 -58.91 1.64 14.43
C CYS A 7 -57.70 1.45 15.40
N ARG A 8 -57.92 1.51 16.72
CA ARG A 8 -56.88 1.62 17.78
C ARG A 8 -57.46 1.30 19.18
N ARG A 9 -56.62 0.85 20.14
CA ARG A 9 -56.81 0.60 21.62
C ARG A 9 -56.63 -0.90 21.99
N HIS A 10 -56.48 -1.33 23.25
CA HIS A 10 -55.68 -0.92 24.44
C HIS A 10 -56.12 -1.79 25.65
N GLY A 11 -55.26 -1.95 26.68
CA GLY A 11 -55.40 -2.90 27.81
C GLY A 11 -54.14 -3.77 27.91
N ASN A 12 -53.31 -3.82 28.96
CA ASN A 12 -53.40 -3.55 30.42
C ASN A 12 -54.33 -4.54 31.18
N ASP A 13 -53.97 -5.08 32.35
CA ASP A 13 -52.83 -4.75 33.25
C ASP A 13 -52.41 -5.88 34.23
N SER A 14 -51.13 -5.88 34.65
CA SER A 14 -50.57 -6.45 35.92
C SER A 14 -50.76 -7.96 36.25
N ALA A 15 -50.09 -8.59 37.23
CA ALA A 15 -48.73 -8.59 37.83
C ALA A 15 -48.68 -9.79 38.85
N VAL A 16 -47.73 -10.08 39.77
CA VAL A 16 -46.47 -9.48 40.27
C VAL A 16 -45.51 -10.62 40.70
N THR A 17 -44.19 -10.48 40.51
CA THR A 17 -43.17 -11.03 41.45
C THR A 17 -41.84 -10.27 41.29
N SER A 18 -41.07 -10.12 42.37
CA SER A 18 -39.92 -9.21 42.43
C SER A 18 -38.67 -9.89 43.01
N THR A 19 -37.51 -9.62 42.40
CA THR A 19 -36.18 -9.91 42.96
C THR A 19 -35.25 -8.73 42.64
N ASN A 20 -34.34 -8.41 43.56
CA ASN A 20 -33.47 -7.22 43.52
C ASN A 20 -32.68 -7.05 42.21
N CYS A 21 -32.84 -5.89 41.58
CA CYS A 21 -31.88 -5.30 40.66
C CYS A 21 -31.60 -3.85 41.08
N ALA A 22 -30.34 -3.52 41.43
CA ALA A 22 -29.92 -2.14 41.53
C ALA A 22 -29.97 -1.52 40.12
N ALA A 23 -30.72 -0.43 39.95
CA ALA A 23 -31.09 0.05 38.63
C ALA A 23 -29.88 0.64 37.86
N VAL A 24 -29.41 -0.11 36.86
CA VAL A 24 -28.55 0.44 35.81
C VAL A 24 -29.41 1.39 34.97
N LEU A 25 -29.30 2.70 35.23
CA LEU A 25 -29.90 3.73 34.40
C LEU A 25 -29.47 3.55 32.94
N SER A 26 -30.38 3.82 31.99
CA SER A 26 -30.02 3.75 30.58
C SER A 26 -28.97 4.82 30.24
N PHE A 27 -28.15 4.53 29.22
CA PHE A 27 -27.03 5.41 28.84
C PHE A 27 -27.48 6.84 28.49
N ASP A 28 -28.71 7.00 27.99
CA ASP A 28 -29.31 8.31 27.71
C ASP A 28 -29.86 9.02 28.95
N GLU A 29 -30.28 8.31 30.00
CA GLU A 29 -30.67 8.90 31.28
C GLU A 29 -29.46 9.46 32.04
N GLY A 30 -28.35 8.71 32.07
CA GLY A 30 -27.09 9.23 32.64
C GLY A 30 -26.60 10.49 31.92
N LEU A 31 -26.65 10.48 30.58
CA LEU A 31 -26.33 11.65 29.76
C LEU A 31 -27.32 12.82 29.98
N LEU A 32 -28.60 12.55 30.25
CA LEU A 32 -29.60 13.57 30.60
C LEU A 32 -29.33 14.23 31.96
N VAL A 33 -28.75 13.52 32.92
CA VAL A 33 -28.30 14.10 34.20
C VAL A 33 -27.09 15.03 33.96
N GLU A 34 -26.03 14.54 33.29
CA GLU A 34 -24.84 15.35 32.93
C GLU A 34 -25.24 16.65 32.20
N LEU A 35 -26.16 16.55 31.24
CA LEU A 35 -26.69 17.70 30.50
C LEU A 35 -27.44 18.70 31.38
N ARG A 36 -28.23 18.24 32.36
CA ARG A 36 -29.00 19.10 33.26
C ARG A 36 -28.09 19.84 34.25
N GLU A 37 -27.14 19.14 34.86
CA GLU A 37 -26.16 19.72 35.78
C GLU A 37 -25.30 20.79 35.09
N LEU A 38 -24.79 20.50 33.88
CA LEU A 38 -24.05 21.49 33.10
C LEU A 38 -24.92 22.69 32.70
N CYS A 39 -26.20 22.50 32.40
CA CYS A 39 -27.11 23.61 32.10
C CYS A 39 -27.46 24.49 33.32
N ALA A 40 -27.25 24.02 34.55
CA ALA A 40 -27.38 24.85 35.75
C ALA A 40 -26.20 25.82 35.95
N GLN A 41 -25.03 25.52 35.34
CA GLN A 41 -23.82 26.33 35.48
C GLN A 41 -23.83 27.58 34.60
N SER A 42 -23.02 28.58 34.96
CA SER A 42 -22.73 29.75 34.13
C SER A 42 -21.82 29.35 32.97
N LEU A 43 -22.40 29.18 31.79
CA LEU A 43 -21.72 28.69 30.59
C LEU A 43 -21.86 29.65 29.40
N GLU A 44 -20.85 29.63 28.53
CA GLU A 44 -20.83 30.32 27.24
C GLU A 44 -22.13 30.04 26.45
N THR A 45 -22.79 31.09 25.95
CA THR A 45 -24.15 31.00 25.37
C THR A 45 -24.25 30.05 24.16
N THR A 46 -23.19 29.90 23.36
CA THR A 46 -23.14 28.93 22.25
C THR A 46 -23.00 27.50 22.76
N TYR A 47 -22.31 27.28 23.87
CA TYR A 47 -22.14 25.96 24.48
C TYR A 47 -23.42 25.53 25.18
N ARG A 48 -23.99 26.40 26.03
CA ARG A 48 -25.27 26.18 26.73
C ARG A 48 -26.38 25.77 25.77
N ARG A 49 -26.56 26.52 24.66
CA ARG A 49 -27.57 26.22 23.63
C ARG A 49 -27.41 24.85 22.95
N LYS A 50 -26.19 24.29 22.88
CA LYS A 50 -25.97 22.94 22.33
C LYS A 50 -26.33 21.86 23.34
N LEU A 51 -26.03 22.07 24.62
CA LEU A 51 -26.43 21.17 25.71
C LEU A 51 -27.96 21.11 25.80
N GLU A 52 -28.61 22.28 25.85
CA GLU A 52 -30.07 22.43 25.90
C GLU A 52 -30.75 21.77 24.68
N ALA A 53 -30.21 21.94 23.47
CA ALA A 53 -30.74 21.31 22.26
C ALA A 53 -30.61 19.77 22.26
N VAL A 54 -29.50 19.23 22.79
CA VAL A 54 -29.32 17.77 22.91
C VAL A 54 -30.21 17.20 24.01
N ALA A 55 -30.43 17.92 25.12
CA ALA A 55 -31.37 17.51 26.17
C ALA A 55 -32.81 17.43 25.64
N LEU A 56 -33.27 18.41 24.85
CA LEU A 56 -34.59 18.39 24.19
C LEU A 56 -34.72 17.20 23.20
N LEU A 57 -33.66 16.89 22.46
CA LEU A 57 -33.64 15.74 21.55
C LEU A 57 -33.74 14.40 22.29
N LEU A 58 -33.06 14.25 23.43
CA LEU A 58 -33.13 13.04 24.26
C LEU A 58 -34.49 12.93 24.99
N GLN A 59 -35.10 14.05 25.36
CA GLN A 59 -36.47 14.13 25.91
C GLN A 59 -37.57 13.99 24.84
N GLN A 60 -37.23 13.60 23.59
CA GLN A 60 -38.15 13.38 22.48
C GLN A 60 -39.08 14.58 22.18
N SER A 61 -38.59 15.80 22.39
CA SER A 61 -39.31 17.04 22.05
C SER A 61 -39.55 17.15 20.54
N ASP A 62 -40.51 17.99 20.14
CA ASP A 62 -40.82 18.18 18.72
C ASP A 62 -39.68 18.87 17.95
N GLN A 63 -39.61 18.59 16.65
CA GLN A 63 -38.54 19.12 15.79
C GLN A 63 -38.47 20.65 15.77
N ARG A 64 -39.61 21.36 15.81
CA ARG A 64 -39.62 22.84 15.71
C ARG A 64 -39.02 23.45 16.96
N THR A 65 -39.37 22.93 18.14
CA THR A 65 -38.79 23.35 19.42
C THR A 65 -37.28 23.09 19.47
N ILE A 66 -36.82 21.90 19.02
CA ILE A 66 -35.39 21.55 18.97
C ILE A 66 -34.63 22.50 18.04
N GLU A 67 -35.10 22.69 16.80
CA GLU A 67 -34.41 23.50 15.80
C GLU A 67 -34.40 24.99 16.16
N HIS A 68 -35.50 25.50 16.71
CA HIS A 68 -35.61 26.88 17.21
C HIS A 68 -34.64 27.13 18.37
N ARG A 69 -34.60 26.25 19.38
CA ARG A 69 -33.74 26.43 20.56
C ARG A 69 -32.26 26.26 20.23
N ALA A 70 -31.92 25.37 19.31
CA ALA A 70 -30.58 25.22 18.76
C ALA A 70 -30.16 26.42 17.89
N LYS A 71 -31.08 26.99 17.12
CA LYS A 71 -30.84 27.73 15.86
C LYS A 71 -29.97 26.93 14.87
N ALA A 72 -30.25 25.63 14.76
CA ALA A 72 -29.58 24.68 13.87
C ALA A 72 -30.51 23.49 13.57
N SER A 73 -30.37 22.86 12.40
CA SER A 73 -31.24 21.76 11.97
C SER A 73 -31.15 20.51 12.86
N LEU A 74 -32.21 19.71 12.89
CA LEU A 74 -32.32 18.48 13.69
C LEU A 74 -31.18 17.51 13.39
N ARG A 75 -30.80 17.37 12.11
CA ARG A 75 -29.65 16.57 11.66
C ARG A 75 -28.31 17.06 12.24
N THR A 76 -28.20 18.35 12.57
CA THR A 76 -27.04 18.93 13.26
C THR A 76 -27.07 18.61 14.75
N VAL A 77 -28.23 18.73 15.40
CA VAL A 77 -28.41 18.36 16.82
C VAL A 77 -28.22 16.85 17.05
N GLN A 78 -28.66 16.00 16.12
CA GLN A 78 -28.37 14.56 16.12
C GLN A 78 -26.85 14.26 16.02
N ARG A 79 -26.10 15.03 15.22
CA ARG A 79 -24.63 14.93 15.18
C ARG A 79 -23.97 15.42 16.47
N TRP A 80 -24.57 16.40 17.17
CA TRP A 80 -24.15 16.79 18.52
C TRP A 80 -24.43 15.67 19.54
N SER A 81 -25.65 15.10 19.57
CA SER A 81 -25.98 13.95 20.44
C SER A 81 -25.01 12.77 20.22
N LYS A 82 -24.77 12.35 18.97
CA LYS A 82 -23.81 11.27 18.65
C LYS A 82 -22.35 11.61 19.03
N ARG A 83 -22.01 12.90 19.14
CA ARG A 83 -20.70 13.37 19.61
C ARG A 83 -20.61 13.39 21.14
N ALA A 84 -21.66 13.83 21.83
CA ALA A 84 -21.74 13.78 23.30
C ALA A 84 -21.71 12.34 23.81
N ARG A 85 -22.56 11.46 23.27
CA ARG A 85 -22.59 10.01 23.57
C ARG A 85 -21.25 9.28 23.38
N ARG A 86 -20.30 9.84 22.62
CA ARG A 86 -18.97 9.22 22.35
C ARG A 86 -17.81 9.91 23.07
N PHE A 87 -17.97 11.16 23.51
CA PHE A 87 -16.85 12.01 23.98
C PHE A 87 -17.24 12.93 25.16
N GLY A 88 -18.36 12.68 25.85
CA GLY A 88 -18.90 13.50 26.94
C GLY A 88 -19.49 14.84 26.49
N CYS A 89 -20.24 15.52 27.37
CA CYS A 89 -20.85 16.82 27.04
C CYS A 89 -19.82 17.94 26.83
N GLY A 90 -18.60 17.79 27.35
CA GLY A 90 -17.47 18.67 27.05
C GLY A 90 -17.19 18.82 25.54
N ALA A 91 -17.40 17.75 24.76
CA ALA A 91 -17.12 17.74 23.32
C ALA A 91 -18.04 18.65 22.48
N LEU A 92 -19.11 19.21 23.06
CA LEU A 92 -20.00 20.17 22.38
C LEU A 92 -19.52 21.63 22.48
N ARG A 93 -18.57 21.94 23.37
CA ARG A 93 -18.00 23.28 23.52
C ARG A 93 -17.40 23.72 22.17
N GLY A 94 -17.77 24.90 21.70
CA GLY A 94 -17.43 25.34 20.35
C GLY A 94 -15.95 25.66 20.23
N ARG A 95 -15.23 25.02 19.30
CA ARG A 95 -14.09 25.70 18.68
C ARG A 95 -14.66 26.90 17.91
N ALA A 96 -14.09 28.09 18.13
CA ALA A 96 -14.45 29.29 17.38
C ALA A 96 -14.28 29.07 15.87
N HIS A 97 -15.04 29.80 15.05
CA HIS A 97 -15.01 29.64 13.59
C HIS A 97 -13.67 30.08 13.00
N ALA A 98 -12.75 29.13 12.85
CA ALA A 98 -11.54 29.29 12.03
C ALA A 98 -11.93 29.27 10.54
N GLN A 99 -12.40 30.40 10.02
CA GLN A 99 -12.39 30.64 8.58
C GLN A 99 -10.95 30.70 8.05
N GLN A 100 -10.79 30.37 6.77
CA GLN A 100 -9.53 30.16 6.09
C GLN A 100 -8.71 31.45 5.92
N THR A 101 -7.91 31.81 6.94
CA THR A 101 -6.89 32.87 6.85
C THR A 101 -5.56 32.46 7.50
N SER A 102 -4.47 33.09 7.07
CA SER A 102 -3.10 32.57 7.16
C SER A 102 -2.29 33.05 8.38
N LYS A 103 -2.93 33.22 9.55
CA LYS A 103 -2.27 33.74 10.77
C LYS A 103 -2.54 32.87 12.01
N LEU A 104 -1.46 32.56 12.74
CA LEU A 104 -1.51 32.11 14.14
C LEU A 104 -2.13 33.21 15.00
N SER A 105 -2.95 32.83 15.98
CA SER A 105 -3.35 33.72 17.09
C SER A 105 -2.20 33.92 18.06
N ASP A 106 -2.21 35.04 18.79
CA ASP A 106 -1.11 35.40 19.69
C ASP A 106 -1.01 34.51 20.94
N GLU A 107 -2.13 33.96 21.41
CA GLU A 107 -2.14 32.89 22.43
C GLU A 107 -1.36 31.65 21.93
N TRP A 108 -1.54 31.26 20.66
CA TRP A 108 -0.85 30.12 20.07
C TRP A 108 0.62 30.42 19.79
N ARG A 109 0.97 31.66 19.39
CA ARG A 109 2.38 32.08 19.28
C ARG A 109 3.09 31.97 20.63
N THR A 110 2.42 32.39 21.71
CA THR A 110 2.97 32.34 23.07
C THR A 110 3.17 30.90 23.55
N ARG A 111 2.18 30.01 23.38
CA ARG A 111 2.36 28.58 23.73
C ARG A 111 3.39 27.89 22.86
N LEU A 112 3.36 28.10 21.54
CA LEU A 112 4.31 27.47 20.62
C LEU A 112 5.75 27.94 20.86
N ALA A 113 5.95 29.20 21.25
CA ALA A 113 7.26 29.67 21.70
C ALA A 113 7.71 28.99 23.00
N ALA A 114 6.81 28.77 23.97
CA ALA A 114 7.12 28.05 25.21
C ALA A 114 7.43 26.56 24.98
N ASP A 115 6.72 25.90 24.06
CA ASP A 115 7.02 24.52 23.64
C ASP A 115 8.38 24.44 22.92
N LEU A 116 8.68 25.40 22.04
CA LEU A 116 9.94 25.47 21.29
C LEU A 116 11.18 25.73 22.17
N GLN A 117 11.01 26.27 23.39
CA GLN A 117 12.10 26.39 24.38
C GLN A 117 12.41 25.06 25.10
N ARG A 118 11.57 24.03 24.95
CA ARG A 118 11.78 22.70 25.56
C ARG A 118 12.40 21.73 24.54
N PRO A 119 13.30 20.81 24.95
CA PRO A 119 13.78 19.77 24.05
C PRO A 119 12.64 18.79 23.71
N PRO A 120 12.44 18.37 22.44
CA PRO A 120 11.24 17.60 22.05
C PRO A 120 11.09 16.24 22.75
N VAL A 121 12.18 15.66 23.28
CA VAL A 121 12.14 14.46 24.13
C VAL A 121 11.28 14.67 25.38
N SER A 122 11.30 15.87 25.97
CA SER A 122 10.43 16.24 27.10
C SER A 122 8.95 16.40 26.72
N LEU A 123 8.64 16.37 25.42
CA LEU A 123 7.29 16.39 24.85
C LEU A 123 6.94 15.04 24.18
N GLY A 124 7.71 13.98 24.43
CA GLY A 124 7.44 12.62 23.96
C GLY A 124 7.98 12.26 22.58
N TYR A 125 8.75 13.13 21.91
CA TYR A 125 9.31 12.86 20.59
C TYR A 125 10.70 12.21 20.67
N ALA A 126 11.02 11.30 19.74
CA ALA A 126 12.29 10.58 19.72
C ALA A 126 13.52 11.44 19.31
N GLN A 127 13.33 12.71 18.98
CA GLN A 127 14.38 13.61 18.49
C GLN A 127 14.81 14.62 19.57
N SER A 128 16.13 14.80 19.73
CA SER A 128 16.73 15.69 20.73
C SER A 128 16.56 17.19 20.48
N HIS A 129 16.12 17.60 19.29
CA HIS A 129 16.09 18.99 18.85
C HIS A 129 14.96 19.25 17.86
N TRP A 130 14.49 20.50 17.82
CA TRP A 130 13.47 20.92 16.87
C TRP A 130 13.99 20.95 15.44
N THR A 131 13.18 20.41 14.53
CA THR A 131 13.35 20.52 13.08
C THR A 131 12.02 20.96 12.47
N ALA A 132 12.02 21.60 11.31
CA ALA A 132 10.78 22.07 10.70
C ALA A 132 9.77 20.96 10.39
N ALA A 133 10.22 19.71 10.21
CA ALA A 133 9.36 18.54 10.04
C ALA A 133 8.72 18.12 11.37
N LEU A 134 9.51 18.06 12.45
CA LEU A 134 9.00 17.76 13.79
C LEU A 134 8.02 18.83 14.28
N LEU A 135 8.33 20.10 14.02
CA LEU A 135 7.44 21.23 14.30
C LEU A 135 6.12 21.15 13.51
N LEU A 136 6.16 20.71 12.24
CA LEU A 136 4.96 20.50 11.43
C LEU A 136 4.07 19.41 12.04
N THR A 137 4.66 18.30 12.47
CA THR A 137 3.96 17.23 13.21
C THR A 137 3.37 17.74 14.52
N HIS A 138 4.17 18.41 15.34
CA HIS A 138 3.77 18.94 16.64
C HIS A 138 2.63 19.97 16.57
N ILE A 139 2.66 20.88 15.60
CA ILE A 139 1.56 21.84 15.36
C ILE A 139 0.31 21.11 14.84
N ARG A 140 0.47 20.11 13.96
CA ARG A 140 -0.67 19.32 13.46
C ARG A 140 -1.35 18.52 14.58
N GLU A 141 -0.59 18.00 15.54
CA GLU A 141 -1.09 17.17 16.64
C GLU A 141 -1.73 18.02 17.76
N ASN A 142 -0.97 18.97 18.32
CA ASN A 142 -1.38 19.68 19.53
C ASN A 142 -2.23 20.93 19.24
N TYR A 143 -2.04 21.54 18.06
CA TYR A 143 -2.74 22.76 17.65
C TYR A 143 -3.78 22.50 16.54
N GLY A 144 -3.68 21.39 15.80
CA GLY A 144 -4.68 20.97 14.82
C GLY A 144 -4.71 21.80 13.53
N VAL A 145 -3.64 22.54 13.22
CA VAL A 145 -3.50 23.37 12.01
C VAL A 145 -2.33 22.86 11.16
N THR A 146 -2.50 22.89 9.83
CA THR A 146 -1.50 22.40 8.88
C THR A 146 -0.73 23.56 8.25
N PHE A 147 0.56 23.67 8.54
CA PHE A 147 1.47 24.58 7.82
C PHE A 147 2.29 23.83 6.77
N SER A 148 2.79 24.56 5.78
CA SER A 148 3.80 24.02 4.86
C SER A 148 5.17 23.99 5.53
N LEU A 149 6.02 23.03 5.15
CA LEU A 149 7.38 22.87 5.71
C LEU A 149 8.23 24.16 5.59
N ARG A 150 8.02 24.94 4.52
CA ARG A 150 8.66 26.26 4.32
C ARG A 150 8.21 27.30 5.35
N HIS A 151 6.97 27.24 5.82
CA HIS A 151 6.47 28.11 6.89
C HIS A 151 7.07 27.69 8.24
N CYS A 152 7.11 26.39 8.56
CA CYS A 152 7.74 25.89 9.79
C CYS A 152 9.24 26.25 9.86
N ARG A 153 9.99 26.16 8.75
CA ARG A 153 11.38 26.64 8.66
C ARG A 153 11.50 28.12 9.02
N ARG A 154 10.70 28.98 8.38
CA ARG A 154 10.67 30.42 8.69
C ARG A 154 10.33 30.71 10.15
N LEU A 155 9.45 29.90 10.75
CA LEU A 155 9.00 30.09 12.13
C LEU A 155 10.09 29.71 13.15
N LEU A 156 10.86 28.64 12.91
CA LEU A 156 12.06 28.33 13.71
C LEU A 156 13.12 29.43 13.59
N SER A 157 13.43 29.88 12.37
CA SER A 157 14.40 30.96 12.14
C SER A 157 13.99 32.28 12.79
N ALA A 158 12.69 32.63 12.78
CA ALA A 158 12.17 33.86 13.38
C ALA A 158 12.16 33.84 14.92
N LEU A 159 12.23 32.66 15.55
CA LEU A 159 12.28 32.48 17.00
C LEU A 159 13.69 32.19 17.53
N GLY A 160 14.73 32.34 16.70
CA GLY A 160 16.13 32.12 17.09
C GLY A 160 16.51 30.64 17.32
N VAL A 161 15.58 29.70 17.13
CA VAL A 161 15.85 28.26 17.29
C VAL A 161 16.60 27.76 16.06
N ALA A 162 17.93 27.82 16.14
CA ALA A 162 18.81 27.40 15.05
C ALA A 162 18.63 25.90 14.73
N GLU A 163 18.20 25.59 13.49
CA GLU A 163 18.29 24.23 12.95
C GLU A 163 19.77 23.84 12.84
N ARG A 164 20.33 23.26 13.93
CA ARG A 164 21.71 22.77 13.95
C ARG A 164 21.84 21.75 12.81
N PRO A 165 22.80 21.92 11.90
CA PRO A 165 22.78 21.21 10.63
C PRO A 165 22.85 19.70 10.84
N ALA A 166 21.94 18.97 10.20
CA ALA A 166 22.05 17.52 10.10
C ALA A 166 23.46 17.14 9.60
N SER A 167 24.03 16.08 10.18
CA SER A 167 25.42 15.68 9.99
C SER A 167 25.79 15.57 8.50
N ALA A 168 27.08 15.68 8.18
CA ALA A 168 27.56 15.62 6.79
C ALA A 168 26.92 14.45 6.01
N ALA A 169 26.95 13.23 6.55
CA ALA A 169 26.31 12.05 5.95
C ALA A 169 24.78 12.20 5.73
N ALA A 170 24.05 12.85 6.63
CA ALA A 170 22.60 13.08 6.50
C ALA A 170 22.25 14.23 5.54
N ARG A 171 23.12 15.24 5.43
CA ARG A 171 23.02 16.28 4.39
C ARG A 171 23.42 15.76 3.02
N GLU A 172 24.41 14.89 2.95
CA GLU A 172 24.91 14.27 1.72
C GLU A 172 23.86 13.31 1.16
N THR A 173 23.38 12.34 1.96
CA THR A 173 22.28 11.45 1.54
C THR A 173 20.98 12.20 1.21
N ARG A 174 20.67 13.31 1.88
CA ARG A 174 19.49 14.12 1.51
C ARG A 174 19.71 14.99 0.27
N ARG A 175 20.92 15.49 0.00
CA ARG A 175 21.24 16.15 -1.28
C ARG A 175 21.28 15.14 -2.43
N LEU A 176 21.93 13.99 -2.25
CA LEU A 176 21.84 12.83 -3.16
C LEU A 176 20.46 12.14 -3.18
N ALA A 177 19.47 12.64 -2.45
CA ALA A 177 18.05 12.34 -2.69
C ALA A 177 17.40 13.50 -3.47
N GLU A 178 17.38 14.71 -2.92
CA GLU A 178 16.62 15.84 -3.45
C GLU A 178 17.21 16.41 -4.76
N SER A 179 18.54 16.52 -4.90
CA SER A 179 19.16 16.88 -6.20
C SER A 179 19.20 15.71 -7.17
N THR A 180 19.15 14.47 -6.67
CA THR A 180 18.99 13.28 -7.52
C THR A 180 17.61 13.28 -8.15
N THR A 181 16.52 13.37 -7.38
CA THR A 181 15.15 13.43 -7.92
C THR A 181 14.96 14.61 -8.87
N ALA A 182 15.47 15.80 -8.54
CA ALA A 182 15.40 16.97 -9.41
C ALA A 182 16.18 16.76 -10.73
N ALA A 183 17.47 16.43 -10.65
CA ALA A 183 18.28 16.22 -11.85
C ALA A 183 17.86 14.99 -12.66
N HIS A 184 17.18 14.00 -12.06
CA HIS A 184 16.63 12.85 -12.80
C HIS A 184 15.38 13.22 -13.61
N GLN A 185 14.63 14.26 -13.27
CA GLN A 185 13.60 14.79 -14.17
C GLN A 185 14.22 15.56 -15.35
N GLU A 186 15.35 16.25 -15.14
CA GLU A 186 16.05 16.99 -16.20
C GLU A 186 16.93 16.11 -17.11
N LEU A 187 17.41 14.95 -16.64
CA LEU A 187 18.29 14.04 -17.38
C LEU A 187 17.59 12.98 -18.25
N ILE A 188 16.26 13.01 -18.39
CA ILE A 188 15.50 12.18 -19.36
C ILE A 188 15.62 12.76 -20.80
N VAL A 189 16.81 13.28 -21.14
CA VAL A 189 17.17 13.86 -22.45
C VAL A 189 18.39 13.11 -23.04
N SER A 190 18.52 11.82 -22.74
CA SER A 190 19.47 10.91 -23.40
C SER A 190 19.01 10.53 -24.82
N HIS A 191 18.81 11.54 -25.68
CA HIS A 191 18.11 11.49 -26.97
C HIS A 191 16.69 10.88 -26.87
N PRO A 192 15.61 11.70 -26.86
CA PRO A 192 14.27 11.18 -26.68
C PRO A 192 13.88 10.27 -27.85
N MET A 193 13.85 8.95 -27.61
CA MET A 193 13.19 8.02 -28.52
C MET A 193 11.75 8.50 -28.69
N GLY A 194 11.35 8.77 -29.94
CA GLY A 194 9.98 9.14 -30.29
C GLY A 194 8.98 8.11 -29.74
N ASP A 195 7.77 8.55 -29.45
CA ASP A 195 6.78 7.74 -28.72
C ASP A 195 6.52 6.38 -29.39
N TYR A 196 6.41 6.37 -30.72
CA TYR A 196 6.37 5.17 -31.56
C TYR A 196 7.54 4.20 -31.31
N ALA A 197 8.77 4.70 -31.14
CA ALA A 197 9.95 3.87 -30.90
C ALA A 197 9.95 3.27 -29.48
N ARG A 198 9.40 3.98 -28.47
CA ARG A 198 9.16 3.42 -27.13
C ARG A 198 8.12 2.30 -27.18
N LYS A 199 6.95 2.56 -27.78
CA LYS A 199 5.88 1.58 -27.98
C LYS A 199 6.35 0.34 -28.74
N ARG A 200 7.08 0.52 -29.85
CA ARG A 200 7.71 -0.58 -30.62
C ARG A 200 8.74 -1.36 -29.79
N ARG A 201 9.56 -0.69 -28.97
CA ARG A 201 10.50 -1.37 -28.06
C ARG A 201 9.75 -2.19 -27.01
N ALA A 202 8.69 -1.63 -26.41
CA ALA A 202 7.88 -2.32 -25.42
C ALA A 202 7.17 -3.56 -25.99
N LEU A 203 6.54 -3.48 -27.17
CA LEU A 203 5.90 -4.64 -27.82
C LEU A 203 6.89 -5.81 -28.03
N VAL A 204 8.10 -5.52 -28.54
CA VAL A 204 9.16 -6.53 -28.71
C VAL A 204 9.61 -7.09 -27.35
N GLY A 205 9.65 -6.26 -26.30
CA GLY A 205 9.92 -6.69 -24.93
C GLY A 205 8.85 -7.63 -24.37
N ILE A 206 7.58 -7.27 -24.51
CA ILE A 206 6.41 -8.02 -24.03
C ILE A 206 6.30 -9.38 -24.74
N LYS A 207 6.46 -9.38 -26.08
CA LYS A 207 6.48 -10.62 -26.86
C LYS A 207 7.60 -11.58 -26.43
N ARG A 208 8.82 -11.05 -26.24
CA ARG A 208 9.95 -11.85 -25.75
C ARG A 208 9.70 -12.35 -24.32
N LEU A 209 9.15 -11.51 -23.46
CA LEU A 209 8.83 -11.82 -22.06
C LEU A 209 7.84 -12.98 -21.94
N ALA A 210 6.79 -12.99 -22.77
CA ALA A 210 5.81 -14.06 -22.83
C ALA A 210 6.43 -15.42 -23.17
N SER A 211 7.39 -15.45 -24.10
CA SER A 211 8.10 -16.68 -24.51
C SER A 211 9.15 -17.21 -23.52
N LEU A 212 9.41 -16.53 -22.38
CA LEU A 212 10.44 -16.98 -21.43
C LEU A 212 9.96 -18.02 -20.40
N GLY A 213 8.65 -18.27 -20.27
CA GLY A 213 8.13 -19.20 -19.26
C GLY A 213 8.52 -18.84 -17.83
N MET A 214 8.48 -17.55 -17.48
CA MET A 214 8.78 -17.09 -16.13
C MET A 214 7.56 -17.26 -15.20
N PRO A 215 7.77 -17.49 -13.89
CA PRO A 215 6.71 -17.42 -12.89
C PRO A 215 5.95 -16.08 -12.92
N LEU A 216 4.69 -16.11 -12.49
CA LEU A 216 3.72 -15.03 -12.74
C LEU A 216 4.11 -13.66 -12.15
N GLN A 217 4.75 -13.60 -10.98
CA GLN A 217 5.17 -12.34 -10.35
C GLN A 217 6.41 -11.71 -11.01
N PRO A 218 7.52 -12.44 -11.26
CA PRO A 218 8.59 -11.98 -12.15
C PRO A 218 8.06 -11.53 -13.52
N PHE A 219 7.13 -12.27 -14.12
CA PHE A 219 6.48 -11.88 -15.37
C PHE A 219 5.74 -10.54 -15.23
N ALA A 220 4.82 -10.42 -14.26
CA ALA A 220 4.02 -9.23 -14.01
C ALA A 220 4.88 -7.99 -13.77
N TYR A 221 5.89 -8.08 -12.91
CA TYR A 221 6.79 -6.95 -12.62
C TYR A 221 7.59 -6.51 -13.86
N THR A 222 8.04 -7.45 -14.70
CA THR A 222 8.72 -7.09 -15.96
C THR A 222 7.75 -6.46 -16.97
N LEU A 223 6.50 -6.94 -17.01
CA LEU A 223 5.44 -6.37 -17.84
C LEU A 223 5.10 -4.93 -17.42
N PHE A 224 4.98 -4.68 -16.11
CA PHE A 224 4.67 -3.36 -15.56
C PHE A 224 5.67 -2.30 -16.04
N ASP A 225 6.96 -2.63 -16.01
CA ASP A 225 8.04 -1.73 -16.45
C ASP A 225 8.02 -1.50 -17.96
N LEU A 226 7.75 -2.54 -18.75
CA LEU A 226 7.69 -2.47 -20.22
C LEU A 226 6.46 -1.70 -20.71
N VAL A 227 5.31 -1.81 -20.03
CA VAL A 227 4.13 -0.99 -20.32
C VAL A 227 4.37 0.45 -19.90
N HIS A 228 4.99 0.72 -18.75
CA HIS A 228 5.28 2.09 -18.29
C HIS A 228 6.16 2.88 -19.28
N ASP A 229 7.16 2.23 -19.90
CA ASP A 229 7.99 2.83 -20.96
C ASP A 229 7.16 3.34 -22.17
N ALA A 230 5.99 2.75 -22.42
CA ALA A 230 5.17 2.95 -23.62
C ALA A 230 3.84 3.67 -23.35
N VAL A 231 3.26 3.51 -22.18
CA VAL A 231 2.04 4.16 -21.69
C VAL A 231 2.32 4.64 -20.26
N PRO A 232 2.95 5.81 -20.08
CA PRO A 232 3.39 6.27 -18.76
C PRO A 232 2.23 6.50 -17.80
N TYR A 233 2.46 6.24 -16.52
CA TYR A 233 1.58 6.54 -15.39
C TYR A 233 2.44 7.07 -14.22
N ASP A 234 1.81 7.63 -13.20
CA ASP A 234 2.47 8.30 -12.09
C ASP A 234 2.59 7.43 -10.82
N GLU A 235 1.93 7.75 -9.71
CA GLU A 235 2.09 6.99 -8.44
C GLU A 235 1.08 5.84 -8.31
N ALA A 236 0.17 5.67 -9.29
CA ALA A 236 -0.82 4.59 -9.32
C ALA A 236 -0.16 3.21 -9.58
N SER A 237 -0.17 2.32 -8.58
CA SER A 237 0.36 0.96 -8.70
C SER A 237 -0.33 0.16 -9.84
N PRO A 238 0.42 -0.39 -10.80
CA PRO A 238 -0.13 -1.31 -11.80
C PRO A 238 -0.49 -2.65 -11.14
N GLY A 239 -1.56 -3.27 -11.64
CA GLY A 239 -2.00 -4.60 -11.20
C GLY A 239 -1.96 -5.63 -12.32
N LEU A 240 -2.17 -6.89 -11.99
CA LEU A 240 -2.47 -7.99 -12.92
C LEU A 240 -3.35 -9.01 -12.22
N ALA A 241 -4.56 -9.22 -12.72
CA ALA A 241 -5.39 -10.36 -12.34
C ALA A 241 -5.15 -11.51 -13.32
N ALA A 242 -4.77 -12.68 -12.80
CA ALA A 242 -4.62 -13.91 -13.55
C ALA A 242 -5.52 -15.00 -12.97
N THR A 243 -6.57 -15.36 -13.70
CA THR A 243 -7.52 -16.42 -13.34
C THR A 243 -6.96 -17.79 -13.71
N SER A 244 -7.19 -18.79 -12.88
CA SER A 244 -7.05 -20.21 -13.23
C SER A 244 -8.13 -21.04 -12.53
N ASN A 245 -8.17 -22.35 -12.77
CA ASN A 245 -9.06 -23.29 -12.09
C ASN A 245 -8.91 -23.28 -10.56
N GLU A 246 -7.77 -22.79 -10.06
CA GLU A 246 -7.48 -22.64 -8.62
C GLU A 246 -7.93 -21.28 -8.04
N GLY A 247 -8.44 -20.36 -8.87
CA GLY A 247 -8.95 -19.05 -8.47
C GLY A 247 -8.30 -17.85 -9.17
N SER A 248 -8.67 -16.64 -8.73
CA SER A 248 -8.09 -15.38 -9.21
C SER A 248 -6.85 -15.01 -8.41
N ARG A 249 -5.71 -14.83 -9.10
CA ARG A 249 -4.43 -14.41 -8.51
C ARG A 249 -4.22 -12.93 -8.84
N TRP A 250 -4.24 -12.02 -7.86
CA TRP A 250 -4.10 -10.58 -8.09
C TRP A 250 -2.74 -10.04 -7.66
N ILE A 251 -1.86 -9.77 -8.62
CA ILE A 251 -0.49 -9.27 -8.40
C ILE A 251 -0.45 -7.76 -8.54
N VAL A 252 0.16 -7.09 -7.56
CA VAL A 252 0.39 -5.64 -7.53
C VAL A 252 1.81 -5.37 -7.03
N ARG A 253 2.39 -4.23 -7.41
CA ARG A 253 3.67 -3.73 -6.86
C ARG A 253 3.41 -2.58 -5.88
N ASP A 254 4.20 -2.51 -4.81
CA ASP A 254 4.24 -1.40 -3.85
C ASP A 254 2.92 -1.07 -3.11
N PHE A 255 1.99 -2.03 -3.03
CA PHE A 255 0.69 -1.83 -2.40
C PHE A 255 0.73 -1.98 -0.87
N ASP A 256 0.28 -0.95 -0.14
CA ASP A 256 0.17 -0.95 1.33
C ASP A 256 -1.07 -1.77 1.80
N TYR A 257 -0.90 -3.09 1.87
CA TYR A 257 -1.91 -4.03 2.37
C TYR A 257 -2.25 -3.87 3.86
N GLU A 258 -1.49 -3.09 4.65
CA GLU A 258 -1.88 -2.77 6.03
C GLU A 258 -2.92 -1.64 6.05
N ARG A 259 -2.64 -0.55 5.32
CA ARG A 259 -3.48 0.66 5.24
C ARG A 259 -4.76 0.48 4.43
N TRP A 260 -4.69 -0.23 3.31
CA TRP A 260 -5.75 -0.20 2.29
C TRP A 260 -6.60 -1.46 2.18
N PHE A 261 -6.23 -2.56 2.84
CA PHE A 261 -7.01 -3.81 2.80
C PHE A 261 -8.49 -3.64 3.21
N PRO A 262 -8.86 -2.86 4.25
CA PRO A 262 -10.27 -2.63 4.57
C PRO A 262 -11.06 -1.95 3.44
N GLN A 263 -10.43 -1.03 2.70
CA GLN A 263 -11.03 -0.32 1.57
C GLN A 263 -11.09 -1.19 0.31
N VAL A 264 -10.07 -2.04 0.07
CA VAL A 264 -10.11 -3.06 -0.98
C VAL A 264 -11.26 -4.02 -0.73
N GLN A 265 -11.39 -4.55 0.49
CA GLN A 265 -12.50 -5.43 0.83
C GLN A 265 -13.85 -4.71 0.64
N LYS A 266 -14.01 -3.52 1.25
CA LYS A 266 -15.24 -2.72 1.15
C LYS A 266 -15.62 -2.40 -0.30
N TYR A 267 -14.71 -1.89 -1.14
CA TYR A 267 -15.07 -1.29 -2.43
C TYR A 267 -14.75 -2.11 -3.69
N LEU A 268 -13.90 -3.14 -3.60
CA LEU A 268 -13.60 -4.03 -4.73
C LEU A 268 -14.22 -5.43 -4.56
N LEU A 269 -14.62 -5.84 -3.35
CA LEU A 269 -15.21 -7.15 -3.08
C LEU A 269 -16.66 -7.07 -2.59
N ASP A 270 -16.94 -6.24 -1.57
CA ASP A 270 -18.20 -6.31 -0.82
C ASP A 270 -19.29 -5.33 -1.30
N ALA A 271 -18.94 -4.13 -1.77
CA ALA A 271 -19.91 -3.08 -2.13
C ALA A 271 -20.44 -3.17 -3.58
N SER A 272 -21.67 -2.70 -3.78
CA SER A 272 -22.30 -2.63 -5.10
C SER A 272 -21.64 -1.58 -6.02
N PRO A 273 -21.83 -1.67 -7.35
CA PRO A 273 -21.21 -0.76 -8.33
C PRO A 273 -21.60 0.71 -8.14
N GLU A 274 -22.76 0.98 -7.53
CA GLU A 274 -23.25 2.33 -7.27
C GLU A 274 -22.54 2.97 -6.08
N ILE A 275 -22.15 2.17 -5.08
CA ILE A 275 -21.45 2.60 -3.86
C ILE A 275 -19.95 2.75 -4.13
N SER A 276 -19.33 1.74 -4.78
CA SER A 276 -17.92 1.79 -5.16
C SER A 276 -17.66 2.78 -6.31
N GLY A 277 -18.67 2.96 -7.18
CA GLY A 277 -18.57 3.66 -8.45
C GLY A 277 -17.84 2.85 -9.55
N PHE A 278 -17.31 1.67 -9.23
CA PHE A 278 -16.49 0.84 -10.12
C PHE A 278 -17.27 -0.40 -10.54
N ARG A 279 -17.26 -0.75 -11.83
CA ARG A 279 -17.97 -1.94 -12.32
C ARG A 279 -17.14 -3.19 -11.99
N PRO A 280 -17.70 -4.16 -11.24
CA PRO A 280 -16.91 -5.28 -10.73
C PRO A 280 -16.39 -6.18 -11.87
N PRO A 281 -15.18 -6.76 -11.74
CA PRO A 281 -14.58 -7.57 -12.79
C PRO A 281 -15.38 -8.79 -13.25
N SER A 282 -16.38 -9.23 -12.49
CA SER A 282 -17.33 -10.30 -12.85
C SER A 282 -18.17 -9.99 -14.09
N LEU A 283 -18.35 -8.71 -14.46
CA LEU A 283 -19.08 -8.30 -15.66
C LEU A 283 -18.22 -8.23 -16.94
N LEU A 284 -16.92 -8.45 -16.82
CA LEU A 284 -15.95 -8.34 -17.92
C LEU A 284 -15.86 -9.55 -18.87
N PRO A 285 -16.00 -10.83 -18.43
CA PRO A 285 -15.72 -11.98 -19.29
C PRO A 285 -16.60 -12.07 -20.55
N GLN A 286 -17.77 -11.43 -20.56
CA GLN A 286 -18.69 -11.36 -21.69
C GLN A 286 -18.45 -10.15 -22.62
N ASN A 287 -17.58 -9.20 -22.25
CA ASN A 287 -17.33 -8.02 -23.07
C ASN A 287 -16.46 -8.38 -24.30
N PRO A 288 -16.89 -8.07 -25.53
CA PRO A 288 -16.16 -8.42 -26.75
C PRO A 288 -14.90 -7.56 -27.01
N ARG A 289 -14.72 -6.44 -26.30
CA ARG A 289 -13.55 -5.55 -26.48
C ARG A 289 -12.32 -6.05 -25.70
N THR A 290 -11.17 -6.00 -26.35
CA THR A 290 -9.87 -6.35 -25.75
C THR A 290 -9.38 -5.32 -24.71
N VAL A 291 -9.69 -4.03 -24.91
CA VAL A 291 -9.33 -2.97 -23.96
C VAL A 291 -10.56 -2.09 -23.70
N LEU A 292 -10.86 -1.88 -22.42
CA LEU A 292 -11.99 -1.06 -21.97
C LEU A 292 -11.51 0.29 -21.46
N ARG A 293 -12.15 1.35 -21.93
CA ARG A 293 -11.90 2.74 -21.52
C ARG A 293 -12.50 3.03 -20.15
N HIS A 294 -12.15 4.19 -19.58
CA HIS A 294 -12.55 4.58 -18.24
C HIS A 294 -14.09 4.55 -18.07
N GLU A 295 -14.81 5.14 -19.01
CA GLU A 295 -16.28 5.19 -19.09
C GLU A 295 -16.97 3.81 -19.22
N GLU A 296 -16.22 2.78 -19.59
CA GLU A 296 -16.70 1.40 -19.68
C GLU A 296 -16.52 0.64 -18.36
N ILE A 297 -15.48 0.96 -17.58
CA ILE A 297 -15.14 0.26 -16.34
C ILE A 297 -15.68 0.94 -15.07
N VAL A 298 -16.22 2.16 -15.17
CA VAL A 298 -16.84 2.88 -14.05
C VAL A 298 -18.33 3.18 -14.29
N CYS A 299 -19.05 3.42 -13.20
CA CYS A 299 -20.45 3.84 -13.23
C CYS A 299 -20.55 5.35 -13.53
N PRO A 300 -21.67 5.85 -14.10
CA PRO A 300 -21.83 7.28 -14.40
C PRO A 300 -21.72 8.22 -13.19
N ASN A 301 -21.85 7.70 -11.97
CA ASN A 301 -21.68 8.44 -10.73
C ASN A 301 -20.24 8.38 -10.16
N TYR A 302 -19.26 7.77 -10.84
CA TYR A 302 -17.93 7.40 -10.29
C TYR A 302 -17.29 8.49 -9.43
N TYR A 303 -17.01 9.68 -9.98
CA TYR A 303 -16.36 10.77 -9.25
C TYR A 303 -17.19 11.33 -8.06
N ARG A 304 -18.48 10.97 -7.97
CA ARG A 304 -19.40 11.30 -6.88
C ARG A 304 -19.70 10.10 -5.95
N SER A 305 -19.17 8.92 -6.25
CA SER A 305 -19.36 7.70 -5.46
C SER A 305 -18.59 7.76 -4.13
N GLU A 306 -18.99 6.90 -3.19
CA GLU A 306 -18.29 6.77 -1.91
C GLU A 306 -16.91 6.12 -2.13
N GLY A 307 -16.84 5.04 -2.92
CA GLY A 307 -15.59 4.33 -3.21
C GLY A 307 -14.56 5.18 -3.94
N TYR A 308 -14.95 6.09 -4.84
CA TYR A 308 -13.99 7.01 -5.43
C TYR A 308 -13.40 7.97 -4.39
N ASN A 309 -14.23 8.55 -3.53
CA ASN A 309 -13.82 9.60 -2.61
C ASN A 309 -13.12 9.05 -1.34
N GLU A 310 -13.46 7.85 -0.87
CA GLU A 310 -12.78 7.19 0.28
C GLU A 310 -11.60 6.29 -0.13
N PHE A 311 -11.54 5.81 -1.37
CA PHE A 311 -10.51 4.85 -1.82
C PHE A 311 -9.83 5.24 -3.14
N PHE A 312 -10.50 5.12 -4.31
CA PHE A 312 -9.80 5.17 -5.60
C PHE A 312 -9.00 6.47 -5.84
N ARG A 313 -9.54 7.65 -5.46
CA ARG A 313 -8.83 8.93 -5.55
C ARG A 313 -7.54 8.95 -4.74
N SER A 314 -7.54 8.31 -3.57
CA SER A 314 -6.37 8.22 -2.67
C SER A 314 -5.34 7.18 -3.11
N MET A 315 -5.69 6.34 -4.09
CA MET A 315 -4.80 5.39 -4.78
C MET A 315 -4.31 5.93 -6.14
N GLU A 316 -4.56 7.20 -6.44
CA GLU A 316 -4.35 7.81 -7.76
C GLU A 316 -5.10 7.13 -8.92
N MET A 317 -6.14 6.34 -8.61
CA MET A 317 -6.98 5.67 -9.60
C MET A 317 -8.08 6.64 -10.07
N HIS A 318 -7.76 7.56 -10.98
CA HIS A 318 -8.72 8.56 -11.48
C HIS A 318 -9.12 8.32 -12.95
N HIS A 319 -8.16 8.24 -13.86
CA HIS A 319 -8.38 7.73 -15.22
C HIS A 319 -7.92 6.28 -15.27
N GLY A 320 -8.73 5.38 -15.82
CA GLY A 320 -8.45 3.94 -15.85
C GLY A 320 -8.56 3.36 -17.25
N LEU A 321 -7.76 2.32 -17.52
CA LEU A 321 -7.77 1.55 -18.76
C LEU A 321 -7.55 0.08 -18.41
N LEU A 322 -8.33 -0.81 -19.02
CA LEU A 322 -8.43 -2.20 -18.59
C LEU A 322 -8.32 -3.16 -19.78
N THR A 323 -7.16 -3.81 -19.91
CA THR A 323 -6.95 -4.84 -20.93
C THR A 323 -7.52 -6.17 -20.43
N LEU A 324 -8.47 -6.74 -21.16
CA LEU A 324 -8.99 -8.09 -20.90
C LEU A 324 -8.05 -9.11 -21.56
N LEU A 325 -7.69 -10.15 -20.81
CA LEU A 325 -6.76 -11.18 -21.25
C LEU A 325 -7.52 -12.45 -21.60
N ARG A 326 -7.33 -12.95 -22.82
CA ARG A 326 -7.96 -14.17 -23.33
C ARG A 326 -6.91 -15.09 -23.97
N ASP A 327 -7.11 -16.39 -23.87
CA ASP A 327 -6.30 -17.36 -24.60
C ASP A 327 -6.63 -17.37 -26.10
N GLU A 328 -5.95 -18.22 -26.87
CA GLU A 328 -6.12 -18.37 -28.31
C GLU A 328 -7.45 -19.06 -28.70
N HIS A 329 -8.28 -19.44 -27.70
CA HIS A 329 -9.64 -19.96 -27.84
C HIS A 329 -10.72 -18.97 -27.33
N GLY A 330 -10.33 -17.80 -26.81
CA GLY A 330 -11.22 -16.77 -26.26
C GLY A 330 -11.52 -16.90 -24.75
N SER A 331 -11.03 -17.94 -24.09
CA SER A 331 -11.24 -18.19 -22.65
C SER A 331 -10.64 -17.07 -21.81
N PHE A 332 -11.36 -16.60 -20.79
CA PHE A 332 -10.93 -15.46 -19.98
C PHE A 332 -9.81 -15.84 -18.99
N LEU A 333 -8.59 -15.36 -19.25
CA LEU A 333 -7.41 -15.56 -18.40
C LEU A 333 -7.25 -14.50 -17.30
N GLY A 334 -8.03 -13.41 -17.34
CA GLY A 334 -7.98 -12.33 -16.36
C GLY A 334 -7.91 -10.95 -17.00
N TYR A 335 -7.31 -10.00 -16.31
CA TYR A 335 -7.28 -8.60 -16.75
C TYR A 335 -6.04 -7.85 -16.24
N TYR A 336 -5.57 -6.90 -17.04
CA TYR A 336 -4.44 -6.02 -16.75
C TYR A 336 -4.93 -4.57 -16.63
N PRO A 337 -5.12 -4.05 -15.41
CA PRO A 337 -5.50 -2.67 -15.16
C PRO A 337 -4.28 -1.74 -15.11
N ILE A 338 -4.38 -0.60 -15.79
CA ILE A 338 -3.53 0.57 -15.54
C ILE A 338 -4.38 1.79 -15.21
N PHE A 339 -3.84 2.66 -14.36
CA PHE A 339 -4.50 3.90 -13.94
C PHE A 339 -3.54 5.09 -14.04
N ARG A 340 -4.12 6.27 -14.06
CA ARG A 340 -3.48 7.58 -14.01
C ARG A 340 -4.23 8.46 -13.01
N SER A 341 -3.51 9.32 -12.32
CA SER A 341 -4.10 10.28 -11.39
C SER A 341 -4.89 11.40 -12.08
N GLU A 342 -5.52 12.25 -11.26
CA GLU A 342 -6.23 13.47 -11.65
C GLU A 342 -5.32 14.58 -12.22
N ARG A 343 -3.99 14.49 -12.03
CA ARG A 343 -3.00 15.43 -12.61
C ARG A 343 -2.47 15.00 -13.99
N MET A 344 -2.76 13.78 -14.43
CA MET A 344 -2.34 13.27 -15.75
C MET A 344 -3.47 13.33 -16.79
N LYS A 345 -3.11 13.36 -18.08
CA LYS A 345 -4.09 13.31 -19.17
C LYS A 345 -4.71 11.89 -19.31
N PRO A 346 -6.01 11.79 -19.65
CA PRO A 346 -6.63 10.52 -20.04
C PRO A 346 -5.84 9.77 -21.13
N PHE A 347 -6.02 8.46 -21.19
CA PHE A 347 -5.35 7.61 -22.18
C PHE A 347 -5.79 7.94 -23.61
N SER A 348 -4.82 8.26 -24.46
CA SER A 348 -5.01 8.59 -25.88
C SER A 348 -5.39 7.35 -26.70
N ARG A 349 -5.91 7.54 -27.93
CA ARG A 349 -6.30 6.43 -28.81
C ARG A 349 -5.11 5.50 -29.12
N ASP A 350 -3.93 6.06 -29.37
CA ASP A 350 -2.72 5.31 -29.67
C ASP A 350 -2.19 4.48 -28.47
N GLU A 351 -2.36 4.97 -27.24
CA GLU A 351 -2.05 4.21 -26.03
C GLU A 351 -3.02 3.03 -25.81
N VAL A 352 -4.30 3.19 -26.18
CA VAL A 352 -5.26 2.08 -26.20
C VAL A 352 -4.86 1.05 -27.25
N SER A 353 -4.55 1.46 -28.48
CA SER A 353 -4.18 0.51 -29.54
C SER A 353 -2.82 -0.16 -29.36
N PHE A 354 -1.87 0.46 -28.65
CA PHE A 354 -0.69 -0.24 -28.15
C PHE A 354 -1.07 -1.41 -27.23
N LEU A 355 -2.04 -1.23 -26.32
CA LEU A 355 -2.51 -2.29 -25.42
C LEU A 355 -3.40 -3.32 -26.13
N GLU A 356 -4.19 -2.93 -27.13
CA GLU A 356 -4.94 -3.86 -27.99
C GLU A 356 -4.00 -4.83 -28.71
N VAL A 357 -2.87 -4.32 -29.23
CA VAL A 357 -1.80 -5.14 -29.86
C VAL A 357 -1.03 -5.96 -28.84
N ALA A 358 -0.72 -5.42 -27.66
CA ALA A 358 0.03 -6.12 -26.61
C ALA A 358 -0.76 -7.27 -25.96
N ALA A 359 -2.10 -7.18 -25.91
CA ALA A 359 -2.96 -8.06 -25.12
C ALA A 359 -2.73 -9.56 -25.37
N ALA A 360 -2.56 -9.98 -26.63
CA ALA A 360 -2.37 -11.39 -26.98
C ALA A 360 -1.04 -11.96 -26.45
N ASP A 361 0.05 -11.17 -26.54
CA ASP A 361 1.34 -11.58 -25.98
C ASP A 361 1.32 -11.54 -24.44
N ILE A 362 0.64 -10.57 -23.82
CA ILE A 362 0.42 -10.54 -22.37
C ILE A 362 -0.35 -11.78 -21.91
N ALA A 363 -1.45 -12.11 -22.59
CA ALA A 363 -2.31 -13.24 -22.24
C ALA A 363 -1.58 -14.58 -22.42
N ARG A 364 -0.79 -14.75 -23.50
CA ARG A 364 0.08 -15.92 -23.66
C ARG A 364 1.09 -16.03 -22.50
N GLY A 365 1.71 -14.92 -22.11
CA GLY A 365 2.62 -14.88 -20.96
C GLY A 365 1.96 -15.27 -19.63
N VAL A 366 0.73 -14.83 -19.38
CA VAL A 366 -0.06 -15.24 -18.21
C VAL A 366 -0.41 -16.73 -18.25
N SER A 367 -0.77 -17.26 -19.43
CA SER A 367 -1.03 -18.69 -19.62
C SER A 367 0.23 -19.53 -19.35
N THR A 368 1.36 -19.20 -19.99
CA THR A 368 2.63 -19.91 -19.77
C THR A 368 3.09 -19.81 -18.31
N ALA A 369 2.94 -18.65 -17.66
CA ALA A 369 3.22 -18.47 -16.24
C ALA A 369 2.28 -19.27 -15.29
N GLY A 370 1.16 -19.79 -15.80
CA GLY A 370 0.30 -20.76 -15.11
C GLY A 370 0.78 -22.22 -15.24
N LEU A 371 1.65 -22.52 -16.21
CA LEU A 371 2.19 -23.86 -16.47
C LEU A 371 3.59 -24.10 -15.85
N VAL A 372 4.21 -23.06 -15.29
CA VAL A 372 5.55 -23.16 -14.68
C VAL A 372 5.48 -23.96 -13.38
N ALA A 373 6.11 -25.14 -13.36
CA ALA A 373 6.28 -25.93 -12.15
C ALA A 373 7.20 -25.20 -11.14
N PHE A 374 6.72 -25.05 -9.91
CA PHE A 374 7.47 -24.39 -8.83
C PHE A 374 8.49 -25.34 -8.22
N GLN A 375 9.75 -25.24 -8.67
CA GLN A 375 10.86 -25.97 -8.07
C GLN A 375 11.40 -25.23 -6.83
N PRO A 376 11.97 -25.96 -5.84
CA PRO A 376 12.79 -25.35 -4.80
C PRO A 376 13.98 -24.64 -5.44
N ALA A 377 14.28 -23.43 -4.97
CA ALA A 377 15.48 -22.71 -5.38
C ALA A 377 16.64 -22.99 -4.41
N ASP A 378 17.85 -23.05 -4.95
CA ASP A 378 19.08 -23.23 -4.18
C ASP A 378 19.36 -22.03 -3.26
N GLU A 379 19.93 -22.29 -2.07
CA GLU A 379 20.12 -21.27 -1.02
C GLU A 379 21.16 -20.22 -1.43
N ASP A 380 22.21 -20.64 -2.15
CA ASP A 380 23.28 -19.78 -2.69
C ASP A 380 22.81 -18.90 -3.86
N CYS A 381 21.65 -19.19 -4.45
CA CYS A 381 21.13 -18.47 -5.62
C CYS A 381 20.17 -17.31 -5.28
N PHE A 382 19.89 -17.04 -4.01
CA PHE A 382 18.86 -16.10 -3.55
C PHE A 382 19.36 -14.66 -3.29
N GLU A 383 18.77 -13.68 -3.97
CA GLU A 383 19.03 -12.25 -3.77
C GLU A 383 17.84 -11.56 -3.06
N PRO A 384 18.02 -11.04 -1.82
CA PRO A 384 16.95 -10.35 -1.09
C PRO A 384 16.64 -8.97 -1.67
N PHE A 385 15.36 -8.61 -1.70
CA PHE A 385 14.89 -7.29 -2.10
C PHE A 385 15.19 -6.26 -0.99
N ARG A 386 16.38 -5.65 -1.01
CA ARG A 386 16.88 -4.74 0.04
C ARG A 386 16.00 -3.53 0.39
N GLN A 387 15.01 -3.21 -0.45
CA GLN A 387 14.00 -2.16 -0.21
C GLN A 387 12.78 -2.66 0.59
N VAL A 388 12.53 -3.97 0.62
CA VAL A 388 11.44 -4.61 1.37
C VAL A 388 11.90 -4.82 2.82
N PRO A 389 11.18 -4.31 3.83
CA PRO A 389 11.56 -4.51 5.22
C PRO A 389 11.53 -5.99 5.64
N LEU A 390 12.43 -6.40 6.53
CA LEU A 390 12.53 -7.77 7.04
C LEU A 390 11.25 -8.20 7.76
N GLY A 391 10.62 -9.28 7.31
CA GLY A 391 9.53 -9.93 8.02
C GLY A 391 10.06 -10.67 9.25
N ILE A 392 9.36 -10.55 10.37
CA ILE A 392 9.67 -11.28 11.61
C ILE A 392 8.38 -11.90 12.14
N VAL A 393 8.44 -13.19 12.47
CA VAL A 393 7.36 -13.97 13.08
C VAL A 393 7.90 -14.68 14.31
N VAL A 394 7.16 -14.64 15.41
CA VAL A 394 7.45 -15.42 16.64
C VAL A 394 6.33 -16.44 16.83
N MET A 395 6.69 -17.69 17.10
CA MET A 395 5.74 -18.78 17.34
C MET A 395 6.18 -19.69 18.49
N ASP A 396 5.23 -20.38 19.10
CA ASP A 396 5.50 -21.41 20.12
C ASP A 396 5.99 -22.74 19.49
N ARG A 397 6.36 -23.72 20.34
CA ARG A 397 6.77 -25.07 19.89
C ARG A 397 5.67 -25.82 19.10
N THR A 398 4.41 -25.40 19.16
CA THR A 398 3.32 -25.97 18.35
C THR A 398 3.24 -25.36 16.93
N GLY A 399 4.05 -24.34 16.65
CA GLY A 399 4.03 -23.57 15.42
C GLY A 399 2.94 -22.49 15.39
N ARG A 400 2.22 -22.27 16.49
CA ARG A 400 1.20 -21.21 16.58
C ARG A 400 1.89 -19.86 16.61
N VAL A 401 1.57 -18.99 15.65
CA VAL A 401 2.07 -17.61 15.61
C VAL A 401 1.56 -16.85 16.84
N LEU A 402 2.50 -16.33 17.64
CA LEU A 402 2.26 -15.49 18.81
C LEU A 402 2.36 -14.01 18.46
N SER A 403 3.31 -13.64 17.59
CA SER A 403 3.54 -12.26 17.18
C SER A 403 4.12 -12.20 15.75
N LEU A 404 3.89 -11.08 15.08
CA LEU A 404 4.42 -10.79 13.75
C LEU A 404 4.61 -9.28 13.59
N ASN A 405 5.65 -8.87 12.86
CA ASN A 405 5.86 -7.45 12.56
C ASN A 405 5.04 -7.00 11.33
N LYS A 406 4.96 -5.68 11.10
CA LYS A 406 4.18 -5.10 9.98
C LYS A 406 4.59 -5.65 8.61
N ALA A 407 5.88 -5.95 8.43
CA ALA A 407 6.42 -6.48 7.17
C ALA A 407 5.95 -7.92 6.90
N ALA A 408 5.99 -8.79 7.93
CA ALA A 408 5.40 -10.12 7.86
C ALA A 408 3.88 -10.04 7.59
N ASN A 409 3.15 -9.14 8.25
CA ASN A 409 1.71 -8.96 8.01
C ASN A 409 1.42 -8.60 6.55
N ALA A 410 2.14 -7.62 5.99
CA ALA A 410 1.98 -7.18 4.60
C ALA A 410 2.29 -8.31 3.59
N LEU A 411 3.40 -9.03 3.77
CA LEU A 411 3.76 -10.19 2.93
C LEU A 411 2.69 -11.29 3.00
N PHE A 412 2.18 -11.60 4.19
CA PHE A 412 1.15 -12.64 4.36
C PHE A 412 -0.22 -12.23 3.83
N ARG A 413 -0.59 -10.95 3.89
CA ARG A 413 -1.79 -10.43 3.21
C ARG A 413 -1.64 -10.46 1.69
N GLN A 414 -0.45 -10.13 1.17
CA GLN A 414 -0.14 -10.23 -0.25
C GLN A 414 -0.31 -11.68 -0.75
N PHE A 415 0.26 -12.67 -0.05
CA PHE A 415 0.08 -14.08 -0.43
C PHE A 415 -1.36 -14.59 -0.23
N ALA A 416 -2.07 -14.16 0.81
CA ALA A 416 -3.50 -14.48 0.96
C ALA A 416 -4.36 -13.97 -0.22
N ILE A 417 -4.01 -12.83 -0.81
CA ILE A 417 -4.66 -12.29 -2.01
C ILE A 417 -4.23 -13.06 -3.26
N TYR A 418 -2.96 -13.47 -3.35
CA TYR A 418 -2.48 -14.30 -4.46
C TYR A 418 -3.11 -15.70 -4.46
N ASP A 419 -3.37 -16.28 -3.29
CA ASP A 419 -4.06 -17.56 -3.11
C ASP A 419 -5.59 -17.46 -3.13
N ASN A 420 -6.14 -16.34 -3.61
CA ASN A 420 -7.58 -16.07 -3.75
C ASN A 420 -8.37 -16.26 -2.43
N TRP A 421 -7.70 -16.19 -1.27
CA TRP A 421 -8.37 -16.41 0.02
C TRP A 421 -9.34 -15.29 0.38
N GLY A 422 -9.25 -14.11 -0.22
CA GLY A 422 -10.08 -12.93 0.12
C GLY A 422 -11.58 -13.24 0.25
N THR A 423 -12.14 -14.04 -0.66
CA THR A 423 -13.57 -14.44 -0.65
C THR A 423 -13.94 -15.41 0.47
N ARG A 424 -13.00 -16.25 0.95
CA ARG A 424 -13.20 -17.17 2.09
C ARG A 424 -12.79 -16.55 3.43
N VAL A 425 -11.87 -15.58 3.42
CA VAL A 425 -11.32 -14.86 4.56
C VAL A 425 -12.35 -13.93 5.20
N ALA A 426 -13.12 -13.22 4.36
CA ALA A 426 -14.16 -12.28 4.80
C ALA A 426 -15.24 -12.96 5.68
N ALA A 427 -15.56 -14.23 5.40
CA ALA A 427 -16.58 -14.98 6.13
C ALA A 427 -16.12 -15.54 7.50
N ASN A 428 -14.81 -15.73 7.72
CA ASN A 428 -14.29 -16.48 8.88
C ASN A 428 -12.89 -16.02 9.34
N GLY A 429 -12.77 -14.76 9.78
CA GLY A 429 -11.61 -14.26 10.56
C GLY A 429 -10.25 -14.49 9.91
N GLY A 430 -10.18 -14.44 8.58
CA GLY A 430 -9.22 -15.25 7.81
C GLY A 430 -7.73 -14.88 7.90
N LEU A 431 -7.33 -13.84 8.64
CA LEU A 431 -5.94 -13.71 9.10
C LEU A 431 -5.51 -14.99 9.85
N SER A 432 -6.40 -15.54 10.69
CA SER A 432 -6.19 -16.83 11.38
C SER A 432 -6.21 -18.04 10.45
N ALA A 433 -6.68 -17.92 9.21
CA ALA A 433 -6.52 -18.96 8.19
C ALA A 433 -5.13 -18.87 7.53
N ALA A 434 -4.70 -17.66 7.17
CA ALA A 434 -3.37 -17.40 6.64
C ALA A 434 -2.27 -17.84 7.62
N LEU A 435 -2.35 -17.39 8.88
CA LEU A 435 -1.38 -17.74 9.92
C LEU A 435 -1.36 -19.26 10.21
N ARG A 436 -2.47 -19.99 10.02
CA ARG A 436 -2.48 -21.46 10.11
C ARG A 436 -1.83 -22.15 8.90
N TYR A 437 -2.03 -21.63 7.69
CA TYR A 437 -1.28 -22.12 6.51
C TYR A 437 0.22 -21.91 6.71
N ILE A 438 0.63 -20.72 7.12
CA ILE A 438 2.01 -20.34 7.38
C ILE A 438 2.61 -21.19 8.50
N ALA A 439 1.93 -21.32 9.65
CA ALA A 439 2.30 -22.22 10.73
C ALA A 439 2.54 -23.65 10.24
N ARG A 440 1.65 -24.18 9.38
CA ARG A 440 1.79 -25.52 8.80
C ARG A 440 2.99 -25.63 7.85
N GLN A 441 3.25 -24.62 7.01
CA GLN A 441 4.45 -24.62 6.15
C GLN A 441 5.72 -24.56 7.00
N LEU A 442 5.82 -23.61 7.94
CA LEU A 442 6.98 -23.47 8.83
C LEU A 442 7.19 -24.73 9.68
N ARG A 443 6.12 -25.36 10.20
CA ARG A 443 6.19 -26.64 10.91
C ARG A 443 6.66 -27.79 10.01
N ALA A 444 6.17 -27.91 8.77
CA ALA A 444 6.66 -28.92 7.83
C ALA A 444 8.14 -28.71 7.45
N ILE A 445 8.61 -27.47 7.51
CA ILE A 445 9.98 -27.06 7.17
C ILE A 445 10.95 -27.24 8.34
N PHE A 446 10.53 -27.01 9.59
CA PHE A 446 11.41 -27.00 10.77
C PHE A 446 11.14 -28.12 11.80
N GLY A 447 9.93 -28.70 11.83
CA GLY A 447 9.49 -29.65 12.85
C GLY A 447 9.67 -31.13 12.49
N ASN A 448 10.55 -31.44 11.54
CA ASN A 448 10.75 -32.80 11.00
C ASN A 448 12.16 -33.34 11.32
N ARG A 449 12.67 -33.01 12.52
CA ARG A 449 13.90 -33.53 13.13
C ARG A 449 13.57 -34.08 14.51
N ASP A 450 14.20 -35.19 14.89
CA ASP A 450 14.11 -35.74 16.23
C ASP A 450 14.74 -34.80 17.26
N GLU A 451 14.21 -34.83 18.49
CA GLU A 451 14.56 -33.92 19.58
C GLU A 451 16.03 -34.02 20.02
N THR A 452 16.72 -35.11 19.64
CA THR A 452 18.15 -35.35 19.86
C THR A 452 19.07 -34.48 18.99
N SER A 453 18.54 -33.84 17.93
CA SER A 453 19.33 -33.03 16.99
C SER A 453 19.45 -31.54 17.38
N ILE A 454 19.04 -31.16 18.59
CA ILE A 454 18.99 -29.76 19.06
C ILE A 454 20.31 -29.38 19.77
N GLU A 455 21.44 -29.50 19.05
CA GLU A 455 22.66 -28.81 19.45
C GLU A 455 22.55 -27.30 19.16
N ALA A 456 23.19 -26.48 20.00
CA ALA A 456 22.80 -25.10 20.19
C ALA A 456 23.03 -24.18 18.96
N GLY A 457 22.00 -23.40 18.61
CA GLY A 457 22.14 -22.08 18.00
C GLY A 457 22.32 -21.98 16.48
N GLN A 458 22.41 -23.08 15.72
CA GLN A 458 22.48 -22.96 14.25
C GLN A 458 21.14 -22.52 13.64
N PRO A 459 21.09 -21.41 12.86
CA PRO A 459 19.87 -20.97 12.21
C PRO A 459 19.53 -21.88 11.02
N VAL A 460 18.31 -22.44 11.00
CA VAL A 460 17.86 -23.25 9.86
C VAL A 460 17.40 -22.31 8.74
N VAL A 461 18.16 -22.27 7.66
CA VAL A 461 17.87 -21.47 6.45
C VAL A 461 17.14 -22.34 5.44
N ARG A 462 16.12 -21.77 4.78
CA ARG A 462 15.32 -22.44 3.74
C ARG A 462 14.82 -21.45 2.71
N ILE A 463 14.81 -21.85 1.44
CA ILE A 463 14.14 -21.11 0.36
C ILE A 463 12.76 -21.72 0.09
N TYR A 464 11.73 -20.88 0.02
CA TYR A 464 10.35 -21.26 -0.27
C TYR A 464 9.87 -20.56 -1.56
N SER A 465 9.48 -21.36 -2.54
CA SER A 465 8.90 -20.91 -3.82
C SER A 465 7.38 -20.90 -3.73
N HIS A 466 6.76 -19.71 -3.73
CA HIS A 466 5.31 -19.55 -3.72
C HIS A 466 4.70 -19.76 -5.11
N ARG A 467 3.42 -20.19 -5.20
CA ARG A 467 2.69 -20.41 -6.48
C ARG A 467 2.36 -19.15 -7.30
N SER A 468 2.81 -17.97 -6.84
CA SER A 468 2.88 -16.75 -7.66
C SER A 468 4.23 -16.56 -8.35
N GLY A 469 5.26 -17.32 -7.96
CA GLY A 469 6.66 -17.01 -8.29
C GLY A 469 7.35 -16.06 -7.31
N ALA A 470 6.75 -15.75 -6.16
CA ALA A 470 7.47 -15.12 -5.07
C ALA A 470 8.47 -16.12 -4.48
N ILE A 471 9.67 -15.65 -4.13
CA ILE A 471 10.66 -16.49 -3.45
C ILE A 471 10.95 -15.85 -2.09
N LEU A 472 10.81 -16.65 -1.03
CA LEU A 472 11.11 -16.26 0.34
C LEU A 472 12.35 -17.00 0.82
N ARG A 473 13.27 -16.29 1.48
CA ARG A 473 14.25 -16.92 2.38
C ARG A 473 13.71 -16.85 3.80
N LEU A 474 13.56 -18.02 4.40
CA LEU A 474 13.08 -18.24 5.76
C LEU A 474 14.28 -18.65 6.61
N ARG A 475 14.50 -17.97 7.74
CA ARG A 475 15.56 -18.32 8.70
C ARG A 475 14.94 -18.56 10.07
N GLY A 476 14.87 -19.83 10.48
CA GLY A 476 14.40 -20.24 11.80
C GLY A 476 15.51 -20.15 12.84
N LEU A 477 15.25 -19.44 13.94
CA LEU A 477 16.08 -19.34 15.13
C LEU A 477 15.31 -19.92 16.32
N ILE A 478 15.94 -20.83 17.07
CA ILE A 478 15.40 -21.32 18.34
C ILE A 478 15.80 -20.33 19.45
N SER A 479 14.87 -20.01 20.35
CA SER A 479 15.08 -19.12 21.48
C SER A 479 14.58 -19.78 22.76
N ASP A 480 15.45 -20.58 23.38
CA ASP A 480 15.23 -21.19 24.69
C ASP A 480 15.72 -20.22 25.79
N LEU A 481 14.82 -19.37 26.27
CA LEU A 481 15.02 -18.49 27.42
C LEU A 481 13.71 -18.36 28.22
N GLY A 482 13.58 -19.17 29.28
CA GLY A 482 12.52 -19.04 30.28
C GLY A 482 11.64 -20.28 30.49
N GLU A 483 11.05 -20.37 31.68
CA GLU A 483 10.27 -21.52 32.19
C GLU A 483 8.99 -21.82 31.39
N ASN A 484 8.50 -20.85 30.61
CA ASN A 484 7.30 -20.99 29.77
C ASN A 484 7.53 -21.76 28.44
N GLY A 485 8.74 -22.29 28.23
CA GLY A 485 9.11 -23.07 27.05
C GLY A 485 9.63 -22.23 25.88
N GLY A 486 10.44 -22.89 25.05
CA GLY A 486 11.12 -22.27 23.91
C GLY A 486 10.23 -21.70 22.81
N HIS A 487 10.73 -20.66 22.16
CA HIS A 487 10.06 -20.02 21.03
C HIS A 487 10.89 -20.15 19.75
N PHE A 488 10.22 -20.25 18.59
CA PHE A 488 10.87 -20.09 17.30
C PHE A 488 10.67 -18.67 16.79
N THR A 489 11.76 -17.98 16.44
CA THR A 489 11.73 -16.74 15.67
C THR A 489 12.07 -17.05 14.23
N VAL A 490 11.17 -16.73 13.30
CA VAL A 490 11.40 -16.87 11.86
C VAL A 490 11.58 -15.49 11.23
N LEU A 491 12.76 -15.27 10.64
CA LEU A 491 13.04 -14.13 9.79
C LEU A 491 12.63 -14.45 8.35
N ILE A 492 12.02 -13.51 7.66
CA ILE A 492 11.41 -13.68 6.32
C ILE A 492 11.91 -12.57 5.40
N GLU A 493 12.70 -12.95 4.41
CA GLU A 493 13.23 -12.07 3.37
C GLU A 493 12.54 -12.39 2.04
N LEU A 494 11.91 -11.39 1.40
CA LEU A 494 11.40 -11.54 0.03
C LEU A 494 12.56 -11.32 -0.97
N GLY A 495 12.64 -12.13 -2.01
CA GLY A 495 13.72 -12.09 -3.00
C GLY A 495 13.36 -12.69 -4.36
N GLU A 496 14.36 -12.75 -5.24
CA GLU A 496 14.34 -13.50 -6.50
C GLU A 496 15.63 -14.33 -6.62
N THR A 497 15.65 -15.37 -7.44
CA THR A 497 16.90 -16.05 -7.78
C THR A 497 17.71 -15.28 -8.81
N GLU A 498 19.03 -15.46 -8.81
CA GLU A 498 19.90 -14.90 -9.85
C GLU A 498 19.49 -15.35 -11.28
N SER A 499 18.94 -16.56 -11.41
CA SER A 499 18.40 -17.07 -12.67
C SER A 499 17.18 -16.28 -13.16
N LEU A 500 16.22 -15.96 -12.28
CA LEU A 500 15.06 -15.13 -12.59
C LEU A 500 15.45 -13.67 -12.83
N LEU A 501 16.34 -13.11 -12.02
CA LEU A 501 16.95 -11.80 -12.22
C LEU A 501 17.56 -11.70 -13.62
N ARG A 502 18.41 -12.65 -14.03
CA ARG A 502 19.03 -12.66 -15.37
C ARG A 502 18.00 -12.70 -16.50
N LEU A 503 16.92 -13.47 -16.36
CA LEU A 503 15.82 -13.53 -17.35
C LEU A 503 15.05 -12.20 -17.43
N ARG A 504 14.69 -11.63 -16.28
CA ARG A 504 14.01 -10.32 -16.15
C ARG A 504 14.84 -9.20 -16.77
N LEU A 505 16.13 -9.10 -16.44
CA LEU A 505 17.05 -8.11 -17.03
C LEU A 505 17.22 -8.29 -18.54
N SER A 506 17.31 -9.55 -19.01
CA SER A 506 17.38 -9.88 -20.43
C SER A 506 16.18 -9.34 -21.21
N SER A 507 14.95 -9.50 -20.69
CA SER A 507 13.74 -8.93 -21.27
C SER A 507 13.68 -7.40 -21.14
N ARG A 508 13.80 -6.86 -19.91
CA ARG A 508 13.64 -5.43 -19.60
C ARG A 508 14.54 -4.52 -20.44
N TYR A 509 15.78 -4.95 -20.70
CA TYR A 509 16.79 -4.17 -21.41
C TYR A 509 17.17 -4.75 -22.78
N GLN A 510 16.52 -5.83 -23.22
CA GLN A 510 16.72 -6.49 -24.52
C GLN A 510 18.18 -6.95 -24.74
N LEU A 511 18.76 -7.55 -23.71
CA LEU A 511 20.13 -8.08 -23.71
C LEU A 511 20.18 -9.46 -24.40
N SER A 512 21.32 -9.77 -25.03
CA SER A 512 21.63 -11.16 -25.39
C SER A 512 21.99 -11.98 -24.14
N ARG A 513 22.03 -13.32 -24.24
CA ARG A 513 22.44 -14.21 -23.12
C ARG A 513 23.79 -13.76 -22.53
N ARG A 514 24.81 -13.58 -23.37
CA ARG A 514 26.16 -13.12 -22.98
C ARG A 514 26.16 -11.70 -22.39
N GLN A 515 25.29 -10.80 -22.85
CA GLN A 515 25.16 -9.44 -22.30
C GLN A 515 24.47 -9.41 -20.92
N ALA A 516 23.46 -10.26 -20.69
CA ALA A 516 22.83 -10.40 -19.38
C ALA A 516 23.78 -11.09 -18.38
N GLU A 517 24.51 -12.10 -18.82
CA GLU A 517 25.54 -12.80 -18.03
C GLU A 517 26.72 -11.89 -17.66
N LEU A 518 27.20 -11.07 -18.60
CA LEU A 518 28.18 -10.01 -18.34
C LEU A 518 27.68 -9.01 -17.29
N LEU A 519 26.40 -8.60 -17.34
CA LEU A 519 25.80 -7.71 -16.35
C LEU A 519 25.71 -8.37 -14.96
N MET A 520 25.47 -9.69 -14.89
CA MET A 520 25.49 -10.43 -13.62
C MET A 520 26.90 -10.57 -13.03
N LEU A 521 27.92 -10.84 -13.85
CA LEU A 521 29.30 -10.89 -13.37
C LEU A 521 29.77 -9.51 -12.85
N LEU A 522 29.34 -8.42 -13.51
CA LEU A 522 29.57 -7.05 -13.02
C LEU A 522 28.85 -6.79 -11.68
N ARG A 523 27.63 -7.30 -11.48
CA ARG A 523 26.87 -7.18 -10.21
C ARG A 523 27.61 -7.82 -9.05
N ARG A 524 28.17 -9.01 -9.28
CA ARG A 524 29.01 -9.74 -8.32
C ARG A 524 30.36 -9.04 -8.02
N GLY A 525 30.64 -7.88 -8.62
CA GLY A 525 31.88 -7.11 -8.42
C GLY A 525 33.10 -7.67 -9.15
N ILE A 526 32.93 -8.70 -9.99
CA ILE A 526 34.03 -9.46 -10.60
C ILE A 526 34.85 -8.53 -11.52
N ASN A 527 36.17 -8.69 -11.47
CA ASN A 527 37.11 -7.81 -12.17
C ASN A 527 37.18 -8.13 -13.69
N ASN A 528 37.58 -7.16 -14.50
CA ASN A 528 37.54 -7.30 -15.97
C ASN A 528 38.51 -8.35 -16.56
N LYS A 529 39.53 -8.82 -15.82
CA LYS A 529 40.40 -9.94 -16.25
C LYS A 529 39.68 -11.26 -16.04
N GLU A 530 39.14 -11.46 -14.85
CA GLU A 530 38.40 -12.65 -14.47
C GLU A 530 37.08 -12.79 -15.26
N ILE A 531 36.41 -11.68 -15.62
CA ILE A 531 35.27 -11.71 -16.55
C ILE A 531 35.71 -12.17 -17.96
N ALA A 532 36.90 -11.80 -18.43
CA ALA A 532 37.41 -12.24 -19.73
C ALA A 532 37.70 -13.75 -19.72
N GLU A 533 38.27 -14.25 -18.62
CA GLU A 533 38.55 -15.68 -18.39
C GLU A 533 37.25 -16.49 -18.27
N ARG A 534 36.31 -16.09 -17.41
CA ARG A 534 35.02 -16.76 -17.19
C ARG A 534 34.09 -16.79 -18.41
N LEU A 535 34.23 -15.84 -19.34
CA LEU A 535 33.38 -15.74 -20.53
C LEU A 535 34.04 -16.27 -21.81
N ASP A 536 35.25 -16.85 -21.72
CA ASP A 536 36.12 -17.20 -22.87
C ASP A 536 36.17 -16.07 -23.92
N ALA A 537 36.72 -14.93 -23.49
CA ALA A 537 36.63 -13.68 -24.23
C ALA A 537 37.96 -12.93 -24.21
N GLY A 538 38.63 -12.83 -25.36
CA GLY A 538 39.82 -11.98 -25.52
C GLY A 538 39.55 -10.53 -25.08
N ARG A 539 40.57 -9.87 -24.52
CA ARG A 539 40.48 -8.53 -23.88
C ARG A 539 39.79 -7.45 -24.75
N LEU A 540 39.92 -7.55 -26.08
CA LEU A 540 39.24 -6.67 -27.04
C LEU A 540 37.74 -7.00 -27.20
N ALA A 541 37.37 -8.28 -27.26
CA ALA A 541 35.98 -8.71 -27.36
C ALA A 541 35.15 -8.32 -26.13
N LEU A 542 35.72 -8.45 -24.92
CA LEU A 542 35.11 -7.93 -23.70
C LEU A 542 34.99 -6.40 -23.72
N LYS A 543 35.98 -5.68 -24.26
CA LYS A 543 35.92 -4.21 -24.42
C LYS A 543 34.80 -3.78 -25.37
N SER A 544 34.49 -4.55 -26.42
CA SER A 544 33.31 -4.33 -27.27
C SER A 544 32.00 -4.65 -26.54
N SER A 545 31.92 -5.84 -25.92
CA SER A 545 30.71 -6.29 -25.22
C SER A 545 30.28 -5.32 -24.12
N LEU A 546 31.24 -4.75 -23.38
CA LEU A 546 31.00 -3.69 -22.38
C LEU A 546 30.55 -2.35 -23.02
N ARG A 547 31.04 -2.00 -24.22
CA ARG A 547 30.60 -0.81 -24.96
C ARG A 547 29.16 -0.99 -25.46
N GLU A 548 28.83 -2.14 -26.03
CA GLU A 548 27.48 -2.47 -26.51
C GLU A 548 26.45 -2.52 -25.36
N LEU A 549 26.81 -3.17 -24.24
CA LEU A 549 25.99 -3.22 -23.04
C LEU A 549 25.72 -1.81 -22.50
N ARG A 550 26.76 -0.96 -22.40
CA ARG A 550 26.63 0.45 -22.02
C ARG A 550 25.65 1.20 -22.94
N LEU A 551 25.73 1.00 -24.25
CA LEU A 551 24.88 1.68 -25.23
C LEU A 551 23.42 1.19 -25.17
N LYS A 552 23.16 -0.12 -25.04
CA LYS A 552 21.80 -0.68 -24.89
C LYS A 552 21.07 -0.18 -23.65
N LEU A 553 21.84 0.11 -22.60
CA LEU A 553 21.40 0.63 -21.32
C LEU A 553 21.37 2.18 -21.27
N ALA A 554 21.73 2.86 -22.36
CA ALA A 554 21.79 4.33 -22.49
C ALA A 554 22.71 5.05 -21.48
N LEU A 555 23.80 4.39 -21.05
CA LEU A 555 24.67 4.90 -19.98
C LEU A 555 25.84 5.74 -20.52
N SER A 556 26.22 6.79 -19.81
CA SER A 556 27.30 7.72 -20.20
C SER A 556 28.67 7.05 -20.31
N ASP A 557 29.04 6.22 -19.34
CA ASP A 557 30.43 5.80 -19.10
C ASP A 557 30.54 4.39 -18.48
N ARG A 558 31.74 4.01 -18.04
CA ARG A 558 32.05 2.69 -17.47
C ARG A 558 31.78 2.57 -15.97
N THR A 559 31.89 3.66 -15.22
CA THR A 559 31.57 3.72 -13.80
C THR A 559 30.06 3.59 -13.64
N SER A 560 29.29 4.36 -14.41
CA SER A 560 27.83 4.22 -14.52
C SER A 560 27.40 2.78 -14.88
N LEU A 561 28.10 2.09 -15.80
CA LEU A 561 27.80 0.68 -16.10
C LEU A 561 28.12 -0.27 -14.93
N ARG A 562 29.26 -0.07 -14.25
CA ARG A 562 29.62 -0.89 -13.08
C ARG A 562 28.63 -0.71 -11.95
N GLU A 563 28.29 0.53 -11.62
CA GLU A 563 27.41 0.77 -10.49
C GLU A 563 25.93 0.50 -10.80
N PHE A 564 25.51 0.54 -12.07
CA PHE A 564 24.22 -0.03 -12.48
C PHE A 564 24.05 -1.45 -11.98
N ALA A 565 25.06 -2.31 -12.21
CA ALA A 565 25.01 -3.69 -11.77
C ALA A 565 24.88 -3.84 -10.24
N ARG A 566 25.37 -2.85 -9.46
CA ARG A 566 25.34 -2.83 -7.98
C ARG A 566 23.93 -2.60 -7.41
N VAL A 567 23.17 -1.62 -7.92
CA VAL A 567 21.87 -1.21 -7.33
C VAL A 567 20.66 -1.56 -8.21
N ILE A 568 20.86 -2.10 -9.41
CA ILE A 568 19.76 -2.66 -10.22
C ILE A 568 18.90 -3.61 -9.36
N SER A 569 17.63 -3.23 -9.19
CA SER A 569 16.73 -3.80 -8.19
C SER A 569 15.46 -4.37 -8.86
N PRO A 570 14.92 -5.49 -8.37
CA PRO A 570 13.60 -6.00 -8.78
C PRO A 570 12.40 -5.13 -8.42
N TYR A 571 12.53 -4.28 -7.40
CA TYR A 571 11.38 -3.57 -6.83
C TYR A 571 11.26 -2.10 -7.25
N SER A 572 12.30 -1.51 -7.83
CA SER A 572 12.26 -0.09 -8.18
C SER A 572 11.58 0.14 -9.53
N MET A 573 10.46 0.86 -9.53
CA MET A 573 10.17 1.73 -10.68
C MET A 573 11.37 2.68 -10.88
N SER A 574 11.73 2.91 -12.15
CA SER A 574 12.82 3.81 -12.57
C SER A 574 14.10 3.78 -11.70
N ALA A 575 14.73 2.61 -11.56
CA ALA A 575 16.15 2.53 -11.20
C ALA A 575 17.03 2.47 -12.47
N PRO A 576 17.52 3.62 -12.99
CA PRO A 576 18.76 3.65 -13.76
C PRO A 576 19.95 3.32 -12.84
N PRO A 577 21.21 3.38 -13.32
CA PRO A 577 22.34 3.30 -12.41
C PRO A 577 22.30 4.26 -11.23
N PRO A 578 22.79 3.83 -10.05
CA PRO A 578 23.41 4.74 -9.10
C PRO A 578 24.73 5.26 -9.70
N ARG A 579 25.40 6.20 -9.02
CA ARG A 579 26.63 6.84 -9.48
C ARG A 579 27.73 6.74 -8.44
#